data_AF-A0A1B9MFX5-F1
#
_entry.id   AF-A0A1B9MFX5-F1
#
_cell.length_a   1.000
_cell.length_b   1.000
_cell.length_c   1.000
_cell.angle_alpha   90.00
_cell.angle_beta   90.00
_cell.angle_gamma   90.00
#
_symmetry.space_group_name_H-M   'P 1'
#
loop_
_entity.id
_entity.type
_entity.pdbx_description
1 polymer ?
#
loop_
_entity_poly.entity_id
_entity_poly.type
_entity_poly.pdbx_seq_one_letter_code
_entity_poly.pdbx_strand_id
1 'polypeptide(L)'
;MSGAAVTITVLTLATVNSMPASAGIHVDIYSAVLLCIVTSVCACGASGIAGGSLLLIPVACSMFGIPNEISAKVIGIGIAIGVIQDSVETALNSSSDVVFIGAVSSAAQKKQNDTTKN
;
A
#
# COMPACT_ATOMS: atom_id res chain seq x y z
N MET A 1 5.78 4.48 2.11
CA MET A 1 4.81 3.90 3.07
C MET A 1 4.32 2.58 2.50
N SER A 2 5.04 1.48 2.76
CA SER A 2 4.79 0.16 2.14
C SER A 2 3.43 -0.42 2.50
N GLY A 3 3.04 -0.35 3.78
CA GLY A 3 1.74 -0.81 4.25
C GLY A 3 0.57 -0.11 3.57
N ALA A 4 0.65 1.22 3.38
CA ALA A 4 -0.40 1.97 2.69
C ALA A 4 -0.57 1.56 1.23
N ALA A 5 0.54 1.30 0.52
CA ALA A 5 0.50 0.80 -0.85
C ALA A 5 -0.22 -0.56 -0.92
N VAL A 6 0.05 -1.45 0.04
CA VAL A 6 -0.62 -2.75 0.18
C VAL A 6 -2.11 -2.56 0.49
N THR A 7 -2.47 -1.73 1.47
CA THR A 7 -3.87 -1.44 1.82
C THR A 7 -4.68 -0.98 0.61
N ILE A 8 -4.20 0.03 -0.12
CA ILE A 8 -4.89 0.58 -1.29
C ILE A 8 -5.06 -0.50 -2.36
N THR A 9 -3.99 -1.25 -2.66
CA THR A 9 -3.99 -2.30 -3.68
C THR A 9 -4.98 -3.42 -3.33
N VAL A 10 -4.92 -3.92 -2.10
CA VAL A 10 -5.75 -5.04 -1.63
C VAL A 10 -7.22 -4.64 -1.60
N LEU A 11 -7.56 -3.47 -1.05
CA LEU A 11 -8.96 -3.03 -1.01
C LEU A 11 -9.50 -2.74 -2.41
N THR A 12 -8.70 -2.18 -3.30
CA THR A 12 -9.08 -1.96 -4.70
C THR A 12 -9.34 -3.28 -5.41
N LEU A 13 -8.41 -4.24 -5.30
CA LEU A 13 -8.54 -5.54 -5.96
C LEU A 13 -9.69 -6.36 -5.36
N ALA A 14 -9.90 -6.30 -4.04
CA ALA A 14 -11.06 -6.90 -3.38
C ALA A 14 -12.37 -6.31 -3.92
N THR A 15 -12.41 -4.99 -4.15
CA THR A 15 -13.58 -4.33 -4.75
C THR A 15 -13.83 -4.82 -6.16
N VAL A 16 -12.80 -4.85 -7.02
CA VAL A 16 -12.91 -5.35 -8.39
C VAL A 16 -13.45 -6.78 -8.42
N ASN A 17 -12.90 -7.67 -7.58
CA ASN A 17 -13.31 -9.07 -7.51
C ASN A 17 -14.70 -9.28 -6.89
N SER A 18 -15.24 -8.28 -6.19
CA SER A 18 -16.58 -8.33 -5.60
C SER A 18 -17.66 -7.75 -6.51
N MET A 19 -17.28 -7.11 -7.62
CA MET A 19 -18.25 -6.52 -8.54
C MET A 19 -18.92 -7.59 -9.40
N PRO A 20 -20.20 -7.39 -9.80
CA PRO A 20 -20.90 -8.32 -10.68
C PRO A 20 -20.14 -8.55 -11.98
N ALA A 21 -20.12 -9.80 -12.47
CA ALA A 21 -19.46 -10.14 -13.73
C ALA A 21 -19.96 -9.32 -14.93
N SER A 22 -21.20 -8.81 -14.88
CA SER A 22 -21.78 -7.90 -15.88
C SER A 22 -21.08 -6.54 -15.99
N ALA A 23 -20.29 -6.15 -14.99
CA ALA A 23 -19.47 -4.94 -15.04
C ALA A 23 -18.26 -5.10 -15.97
N GLY A 24 -17.91 -6.33 -16.37
CA GLY A 24 -16.85 -6.60 -17.34
C GLY A 24 -15.44 -6.20 -16.88
N ILE A 25 -15.24 -5.99 -15.58
CA ILE A 25 -13.94 -5.58 -15.05
C ILE A 25 -13.06 -6.81 -14.91
N HIS A 26 -12.03 -6.90 -15.75
CA HIS A 26 -11.07 -7.99 -15.74
C HIS A 26 -9.71 -7.44 -15.31
N VAL A 27 -9.12 -8.04 -14.26
CA VAL A 27 -7.76 -7.70 -13.82
C VAL A 27 -6.80 -8.71 -14.41
N ASP A 28 -6.06 -8.30 -15.42
CA ASP A 28 -4.94 -9.06 -15.93
C ASP A 28 -3.67 -8.77 -15.12
N ILE A 29 -2.62 -9.57 -15.34
CA ILE A 29 -1.38 -9.43 -14.59
C ILE A 29 -0.69 -8.07 -14.79
N TYR A 30 -0.79 -7.48 -15.98
CA TYR A 30 -0.16 -6.19 -16.28
C TYR A 30 -0.89 -5.05 -15.59
N SER A 31 -2.23 -5.05 -15.58
CA SER A 31 -3.00 -4.06 -14.81
C SER A 31 -2.80 -4.23 -13.30
N ALA A 32 -2.65 -5.46 -12.78
CA ALA A 32 -2.31 -5.69 -11.38
C ALA A 32 -0.92 -5.14 -11.00
N VAL A 33 0.09 -5.35 -11.86
CA VAL A 33 1.43 -4.77 -11.65
C VAL A 33 1.39 -3.25 -11.74
N LEU A 34 0.66 -2.69 -12.70
CA LEU A 34 0.49 -1.25 -12.83
C LEU A 34 -0.18 -0.66 -11.59
N LEU A 35 -1.22 -1.32 -11.06
CA LEU A 35 -1.86 -0.94 -9.82
C LEU A 35 -0.84 -0.85 -8.68
N CYS A 36 -0.01 -1.88 -8.48
CA CYS A 36 1.02 -1.88 -7.43
C CYS A 36 2.01 -0.71 -7.57
N ILE A 37 2.40 -0.36 -8.81
CA ILE A 37 3.31 0.77 -9.07
C ILE A 37 2.63 2.08 -8.70
N VAL A 38 1.40 2.29 -9.20
CA VAL A 38 0.63 3.52 -8.95
C VAL A 38 0.37 3.70 -7.46
N THR A 39 -0.12 2.66 -6.77
CA THR A 39 -0.42 2.73 -5.34
C THR A 39 0.84 2.95 -4.50
N SER A 40 1.99 2.40 -4.90
CA SER A 40 3.27 2.66 -4.24
C SER A 40 3.68 4.13 -4.32
N VAL A 41 3.55 4.74 -5.49
CA VAL A 41 3.84 6.17 -5.68
C VAL A 41 2.84 7.04 -4.91
N CYS A 42 1.55 6.74 -4.99
CA CYS A 42 0.52 7.47 -4.25
C CYS A 42 0.73 7.35 -2.72
N ALA A 43 1.08 6.17 -2.22
CA ALA A 43 1.33 5.94 -0.81
C ALA A 43 2.52 6.74 -0.24
N CYS A 44 3.49 7.13 -1.09
CA CYS A 44 4.54 8.08 -0.68
C CYS A 44 3.95 9.46 -0.34
N GLY A 45 2.87 9.88 -1.03
CA GLY A 45 2.18 11.15 -0.79
C GLY A 45 1.18 11.14 0.37
N ALA A 46 0.83 9.97 0.91
CA ALA A 46 -0.10 9.84 2.05
C ALA A 46 0.57 9.97 3.43
N SER A 47 1.91 10.06 3.47
CA SER A 47 2.66 10.09 4.73
C SER A 47 2.36 11.38 5.52
N GLY A 48 1.81 11.24 6.73
CA GLY A 48 1.50 12.35 7.64
C GLY A 48 0.02 12.73 7.73
N ILE A 49 -0.87 12.05 7.00
CA ILE A 49 -2.32 12.25 7.05
C ILE A 49 -2.95 11.05 7.74
N ALA A 50 -3.74 11.27 8.79
CA ALA A 50 -4.50 10.20 9.45
C ALA A 50 -5.47 9.55 8.45
N GLY A 51 -5.36 8.23 8.26
CA GLY A 51 -6.15 7.50 7.25
C GLY A 51 -5.81 7.86 5.80
N GLY A 52 -4.63 8.43 5.54
CA GLY A 52 -4.22 8.88 4.20
C GLY A 52 -4.25 7.79 3.13
N SER A 53 -4.04 6.52 3.49
CA SER A 53 -4.18 5.39 2.57
C SER A 53 -5.61 5.21 2.07
N LEU A 54 -6.62 5.41 2.94
CA LEU A 54 -8.03 5.30 2.55
C LEU A 54 -8.43 6.40 1.56
N LEU A 55 -7.89 7.61 1.69
CA LEU A 55 -8.17 8.73 0.79
C LEU A 55 -7.66 8.50 -0.64
N LEU A 56 -6.72 7.57 -0.83
CA LEU A 56 -6.15 7.23 -2.14
C LEU A 56 -6.85 6.04 -2.83
N ILE A 57 -7.77 5.35 -2.14
CA ILE A 57 -8.59 4.28 -2.72
C ILE A 57 -9.35 4.74 -3.98
N PRO A 58 -9.99 5.94 -4.02
CA PRO A 58 -10.68 6.39 -5.23
C PRO A 58 -9.78 6.49 -6.47
N VAL A 59 -8.51 6.86 -6.29
CA VAL A 59 -7.53 6.94 -7.39
C VAL A 59 -7.29 5.55 -7.97
N ALA A 60 -7.04 4.56 -7.13
CA ALA A 60 -6.83 3.19 -7.53
C ALA A 60 -8.09 2.54 -8.14
N CYS A 61 -9.26 2.77 -7.54
CA CYS A 61 -10.56 2.35 -8.07
C CYS A 61 -10.85 2.94 -9.46
N SER A 62 -10.47 4.20 -9.71
CA SER A 62 -10.71 4.85 -11.00
C SER A 62 -9.98 4.19 -12.17
N MET A 63 -8.82 3.54 -11.91
CA MET A 63 -8.06 2.79 -12.92
C MET A 63 -8.86 1.61 -13.51
N PHE A 64 -9.81 1.07 -12.76
CA PHE A 64 -10.67 -0.03 -13.18
C PHE A 64 -12.07 0.43 -13.58
N GLY A 65 -12.29 1.74 -13.70
CA GLY A 65 -13.60 2.31 -14.03
C GLY A 65 -14.64 2.17 -12.91
N ILE A 66 -14.20 1.95 -11.67
CA ILE A 66 -15.11 1.84 -10.52
C ILE A 66 -15.69 3.24 -10.21
N PRO A 67 -17.03 3.39 -10.15
CA PRO A 67 -17.67 4.65 -9.82
C PRO A 67 -17.27 5.18 -8.44
N ASN A 68 -17.19 6.52 -8.32
CA ASN A 68 -16.77 7.16 -7.06
C ASN A 68 -17.69 6.82 -5.87
N GLU A 69 -18.99 6.61 -6.14
CA GLU A 69 -19.97 6.19 -5.12
C GLU A 69 -19.65 4.80 -4.55
N ILE A 70 -19.04 3.91 -5.36
CA ILE A 70 -18.58 2.61 -4.89
C ILE A 70 -17.26 2.77 -4.15
N SER A 71 -16.28 3.51 -4.68
CA SER A 71 -15.01 3.72 -3.98
C SER A 71 -15.18 4.40 -2.61
N ALA A 72 -16.15 5.31 -2.47
CA ALA A 72 -16.49 5.90 -1.18
C ALA A 72 -17.02 4.85 -0.17
N LYS A 73 -17.73 3.81 -0.63
CA LYS A 73 -18.14 2.68 0.23
C LYS A 73 -16.93 1.84 0.66
N VAL A 74 -15.94 1.68 -0.21
CA VAL A 74 -14.69 0.96 0.11
C VAL A 74 -13.92 1.69 1.21
N ILE A 75 -13.88 3.04 1.17
CA ILE A 75 -13.35 3.86 2.26
C ILE A 75 -14.11 3.56 3.56
N GLY A 76 -15.44 3.55 3.51
CA GLY A 76 -16.28 3.21 4.67
C GLY A 76 -15.98 1.82 5.25
N ILE A 77 -15.75 0.83 4.39
CA ILE A 77 -15.31 -0.51 4.81
C ILE A 77 -13.94 -0.43 5.49
N GLY A 78 -12.98 0.28 4.89
CA GLY A 78 -11.65 0.52 5.47
C GLY A 78 -11.71 1.14 6.87
N ILE A 79 -12.60 2.12 7.07
CA ILE A 79 -12.85 2.71 8.40
C ILE A 79 -13.48 1.67 9.35
N ALA A 80 -14.45 0.89 8.88
CA ALA A 80 -15.14 -0.11 9.70
C ALA A 80 -14.18 -1.21 10.21
N ILE A 81 -13.21 -1.63 9.39
CA ILE A 81 -12.15 -2.58 9.77
C ILE A 81 -10.88 -1.90 10.30
N GLY A 82 -10.94 -0.59 10.56
CA GLY A 82 -9.79 0.29 10.74
C GLY A 82 -8.82 -0.14 11.83
N VAL A 83 -9.31 -0.74 12.92
CA VAL A 83 -8.44 -1.25 13.99
C VAL A 83 -7.46 -2.30 13.45
N ILE A 84 -7.94 -3.25 12.65
CA ILE A 84 -7.10 -4.31 12.06
C ILE A 84 -6.30 -3.75 10.89
N GLN A 85 -6.94 -2.98 10.00
CA GLN A 85 -6.28 -2.43 8.82
C GLN A 85 -5.12 -1.50 9.19
N ASP A 86 -5.33 -0.55 10.08
CA ASP A 86 -4.31 0.43 10.48
C ASP A 86 -3.16 -0.21 11.26
N SER A 87 -3.47 -1.21 12.10
CA SER A 87 -2.44 -1.98 12.81
C SER A 87 -1.52 -2.73 11.84
N VAL A 88 -2.10 -3.40 10.83
CA VAL A 88 -1.33 -4.14 9.82
C VAL A 88 -0.57 -3.18 8.90
N GLU A 89 -1.21 -2.09 8.47
CA GLU A 89 -0.58 -1.04 7.67
C GLU A 89 0.63 -0.43 8.40
N THR A 90 0.45 -0.07 9.67
CA THR A 90 1.50 0.50 10.51
C THR A 90 2.63 -0.51 10.77
N ALA A 91 2.29 -1.77 11.05
CA ALA A 91 3.29 -2.82 11.24
C ALA A 91 4.14 -3.05 9.97
N LEU A 92 3.52 -3.04 8.78
CA LEU A 92 4.24 -3.17 7.51
C LEU A 92 5.10 -1.93 7.18
N ASN A 93 4.61 -0.74 7.49
CA ASN A 93 5.39 0.48 7.33
C ASN A 93 6.65 0.45 8.19
N SER A 94 6.51 0.12 9.48
CA SER A 94 7.63 0.12 10.41
C SER A 94 8.58 -1.08 10.25
N SER A 95 8.09 -2.25 9.81
CA SER A 95 8.96 -3.42 9.61
C SER A 95 10.01 -3.19 8.51
N SER A 96 9.64 -2.46 7.47
CA SER A 96 10.57 -2.09 6.39
C SER A 96 11.70 -1.19 6.91
N ASP A 97 11.38 -0.27 7.85
CA ASP A 97 12.37 0.60 8.48
C ASP A 97 13.36 -0.21 9.33
N VAL A 98 12.87 -1.19 10.09
CA VAL A 98 13.72 -2.08 10.91
C VAL A 98 14.70 -2.88 10.04
N VAL A 99 14.21 -3.49 8.95
CA VAL A 99 15.06 -4.26 8.03
C VAL A 99 16.11 -3.37 7.37
N PHE A 100 15.72 -2.16 6.94
CA PHE A 100 16.64 -1.20 6.34
C PHE A 100 17.73 -0.76 7.32
N ILE A 101 17.36 -0.40 8.55
CA ILE A 101 18.32 -0.05 9.61
C ILE A 101 19.28 -1.21 9.89
N GLY A 102 18.78 -2.44 9.97
CA GLY A 102 19.61 -3.63 10.18
C GLY A 102 20.66 -3.84 9.07
N ALA A 103 20.26 -3.66 7.81
CA ALA A 103 21.17 -3.76 6.67
C ALA A 103 22.24 -2.66 6.67
N VAL A 104 21.84 -1.41 6.91
CA VAL A 104 22.75 -0.25 6.94
C VAL A 104 23.73 -0.36 8.11
N SER A 105 23.25 -0.72 9.30
CA SER A 105 24.08 -0.89 10.51
C SER A 105 25.14 -1.98 10.31
N SER A 106 24.75 -3.12 9.73
CA SER A 106 25.66 -4.23 9.44
C SER A 106 26.76 -3.83 8.45
N ALA A 107 26.40 -3.08 7.39
CA ALA A 107 27.35 -2.57 6.42
C ALA A 107 28.32 -1.55 7.04
N ALA A 108 27.83 -0.67 7.92
CA ALA A 108 28.64 0.32 8.63
C ALA A 108 29.65 -0.33 9.57
N GLN A 109 29.24 -1.34 10.36
CA GLN A 109 30.13 -2.09 11.25
C GLN A 109 31.25 -2.80 10.48
N LYS A 110 30.93 -3.42 9.34
CA LYS A 110 31.94 -4.07 8.49
C LYS A 110 32.98 -3.08 7.99
N LYS A 111 32.54 -1.91 7.50
CA LYS A 111 33.45 -0.84 7.04
C LYS A 111 34.32 -0.29 8.16
N GLN A 112 33.79 -0.15 9.37
CA GLN A 112 34.54 0.30 10.53
C GLN A 112 35.62 -0.73 10.91
N ASN A 113 35.27 -2.02 10.97
CA ASN A 113 36.21 -3.10 11.24
C ASN A 113 37.32 -3.24 10.20
N ASP A 114 37.04 -2.96 8.91
CA ASP A 114 38.05 -2.94 7.85
C ASP A 114 39.00 -1.74 7.97
N THR A 115 38.52 -0.60 8.52
CA THR A 115 39.34 0.60 8.72
C THR A 115 40.29 0.45 9.92
N THR A 116 39.86 -0.23 10.99
CA THR A 116 40.69 -0.45 12.20
C THR A 116 41.77 -1.52 12.03
N LYS A 117 41.75 -2.28 10.92
CA LYS A 117 42.75 -3.33 10.62
C LYS A 117 43.94 -2.84 9.78
N ASN A 118 43.87 -1.62 9.25
CA ASN A 118 44.95 -0.95 8.51
C ASN A 118 45.64 0.09 9.39
#